data_AF-A0A0F9KMI2-F1
#
_entry.id   AF-A0A0F9KMI2-F1
#
_cell.length_a   1.000
_cell.length_b   1.000
_cell.length_c   1.000
_cell.angle_alpha   90.00
_cell.angle_beta   90.00
_cell.angle_gamma   90.00
#
_symmetry.space_group_name_H-M   'P 1'
#
loop_
_entity.id
_entity.type
_entity.pdbx_description
1 polymer ?
#
loop_
_entity_poly.entity_id
_entity_poly.type
_entity_poly.pdbx_seq_one_letter_code
_entity_poly.pdbx_strand_id
1 'polypeptide(L)'
;GDIDEWWINECGFEPPFVLYNDDGTYNCEESEVDKKEKEYYKARFDFEKAHPMPIELVNYCSADYAMYIIAIPRTIMSCSRGYPFKFNPNELEVTEIEIKQLLEFCHEYCGCDMPQPEWYLSSYWG
;
A
#
# COMPACT_ATOMS: atom_id res chain seq x y z
N GLY A 1 -4.87 -10.47 -2.17
CA GLY A 1 -3.51 -10.49 -2.70
C GLY A 1 -2.68 -9.66 -1.76
N ASP A 2 -1.62 -10.25 -1.23
CA ASP A 2 -0.64 -9.52 -0.44
C ASP A 2 0.18 -8.62 -1.39
N ILE A 3 0.57 -7.43 -0.95
CA ILE A 3 1.46 -6.55 -1.72
C ILE A 3 2.78 -7.26 -2.05
N ASP A 4 3.22 -8.16 -1.15
CA ASP A 4 4.42 -8.96 -1.34
C ASP A 4 4.27 -9.95 -2.52
N GLU A 5 3.08 -10.53 -2.74
CA GLU A 5 2.82 -11.39 -3.91
C GLU A 5 2.89 -10.61 -5.22
N TRP A 6 2.35 -9.39 -5.26
CA TRP A 6 2.42 -8.53 -6.44
C TRP A 6 3.87 -8.14 -6.75
N TRP A 7 4.64 -7.76 -5.73
CA TRP A 7 6.06 -7.46 -5.92
C TRP A 7 6.86 -8.65 -6.45
N ILE A 8 6.61 -9.86 -5.95
CA ILE A 8 7.29 -11.07 -6.41
C ILE A 8 6.93 -11.37 -7.87
N ASN A 9 5.64 -11.35 -8.21
CA ASN A 9 5.16 -11.82 -9.51
C ASN A 9 5.33 -10.78 -10.62
N GLU A 10 5.12 -9.50 -10.31
CA GLU A 10 5.02 -8.44 -11.32
C GLU A 10 6.23 -7.50 -11.31
N CYS A 11 6.88 -7.30 -10.16
CA CYS A 11 8.02 -6.37 -10.04
C CYS A 11 9.38 -7.05 -9.93
N GLY A 12 9.43 -8.38 -9.83
CA GLY A 12 10.68 -9.14 -9.72
C GLY A 12 11.37 -9.02 -8.36
N PHE A 13 10.61 -8.78 -7.28
CA PHE A 13 11.16 -8.85 -5.93
C PHE A 13 11.55 -10.30 -5.60
N GLU A 14 12.80 -10.50 -5.22
CA GLU A 14 13.32 -11.79 -4.76
C GLU A 14 13.58 -11.72 -3.25
N PRO A 15 12.67 -12.21 -2.39
CA PRO A 15 12.91 -12.22 -0.95
C PRO A 15 14.11 -13.12 -0.62
N PRO A 16 14.91 -12.78 0.40
CA PRO A 16 16.11 -13.56 0.75
C PRO A 16 15.78 -14.98 1.22
N PHE A 17 14.55 -15.20 1.70
CA PHE A 17 13.98 -16.50 2.08
C PHE A 17 12.45 -16.34 2.24
N VAL A 18 11.75 -17.47 2.32
CA VAL A 18 10.32 -17.53 2.65
C VAL A 18 10.16 -17.39 4.17
N LEU A 19 9.53 -16.31 4.64
CA LEU A 19 9.39 -16.02 6.07
C LEU A 19 8.26 -16.81 6.75
N TYR A 20 7.16 -17.07 6.02
CA TYR A 20 5.96 -17.74 6.54
C TYR A 20 5.66 -19.04 5.79
N ASN A 21 5.16 -20.04 6.51
CA ASN A 21 4.57 -21.26 5.95
C ASN A 21 3.14 -20.98 5.44
N ASP A 22 2.57 -21.92 4.68
CA ASP A 22 1.21 -21.84 4.15
C ASP A 22 0.11 -21.68 5.25
N ASP A 23 0.42 -22.06 6.49
CA ASP A 23 -0.49 -21.92 7.64
C ASP A 23 -0.33 -20.59 8.41
N GLY A 24 0.55 -19.70 7.93
CA GLY A 24 0.84 -18.40 8.54
C GLY A 24 1.85 -18.44 9.69
N THR A 25 2.43 -19.60 10.01
CA THR A 25 3.51 -19.71 11.01
C THR A 25 4.86 -19.34 10.42
N TYR A 26 5.84 -18.96 11.27
CA TYR A 26 7.20 -18.66 10.80
C TYR A 26 7.89 -19.93 10.25
N ASN A 27 8.52 -19.81 9.09
CA ASN A 27 9.31 -20.87 8.47
C ASN A 27 10.76 -20.86 8.99
N CYS A 28 10.93 -20.86 10.31
CA CYS A 28 12.22 -20.94 10.97
C CYS A 28 12.08 -21.34 12.45
N GLU A 29 13.21 -21.68 13.07
CA GLU A 29 13.27 -21.91 14.51
C GLU A 29 12.90 -20.63 15.27
N GLU A 30 12.21 -20.77 16.39
CA GLU A 30 11.74 -19.64 17.22
C GLU A 30 12.89 -18.69 17.61
N SER A 31 14.09 -19.23 17.86
CA SER A 31 15.29 -18.45 18.18
C SER A 31 15.82 -17.58 17.04
N GLU A 32 15.40 -17.84 15.79
CA GLU A 32 15.85 -17.13 14.59
C GLU A 32 14.83 -16.11 14.05
N VAL A 33 13.59 -16.17 14.54
CA VAL A 33 12.46 -15.36 14.06
C VAL A 33 12.83 -13.88 13.98
N ASP A 34 13.27 -13.28 15.09
CA ASP A 34 13.63 -11.86 15.15
C ASP A 34 14.67 -11.44 14.11
N LYS A 35 15.64 -12.31 13.83
CA LYS A 35 16.72 -12.01 12.89
C LYS A 35 16.21 -12.09 11.46
N LYS A 36 15.52 -13.17 11.12
CA LYS A 36 14.96 -13.39 9.78
C LYS A 36 13.88 -12.37 9.46
N GLU A 37 13.03 -12.04 10.41
CA GLU A 37 12.01 -11.01 10.23
C GLU A 37 12.64 -9.65 9.88
N LYS A 38 13.68 -9.24 10.63
CA LYS A 38 14.41 -7.99 10.33
C LYS A 38 15.08 -8.00 8.97
N GLU A 39 15.68 -9.12 8.56
CA GLU A 39 16.34 -9.25 7.27
C GLU A 39 15.34 -9.21 6.11
N TYR A 40 14.21 -9.90 6.26
CA TYR A 40 13.10 -9.88 5.30
C TYR A 40 12.54 -8.45 5.12
N TYR A 41 12.12 -7.80 6.21
CA TYR A 41 11.54 -6.45 6.12
C TYR A 41 12.57 -5.40 5.68
N LYS A 42 13.85 -5.60 5.97
CA LYS A 42 14.91 -4.74 5.41
C LYS A 42 15.00 -4.88 3.88
N ALA A 43 15.04 -6.11 3.36
CA ALA A 43 15.09 -6.33 1.92
C ALA A 43 13.84 -5.76 1.22
N ARG A 44 12.67 -5.97 1.82
CA ARG A 44 11.40 -5.40 1.38
C ARG A 44 11.43 -3.87 1.31
N PHE A 45 11.88 -3.21 2.38
CA PHE A 45 11.96 -1.75 2.44
C PHE A 45 12.98 -1.19 1.43
N ASP A 46 14.13 -1.85 1.27
CA ASP A 46 15.14 -1.45 0.29
C ASP A 46 14.59 -1.59 -1.15
N PHE A 47 13.82 -2.65 -1.42
CA PHE A 47 13.16 -2.86 -2.72
C PHE A 47 12.09 -1.79 -2.99
N GLU A 48 11.20 -1.54 -2.04
CA GLU A 48 10.17 -0.50 -2.13
C GLU A 48 10.77 0.89 -2.39
N LYS A 49 11.90 1.21 -1.73
CA LYS A 49 12.59 2.48 -1.96
C LYS A 49 13.14 2.61 -3.39
N ALA A 50 13.58 1.51 -3.99
CA ALA A 50 14.05 1.47 -5.37
C ALA A 50 12.91 1.37 -6.40
N HIS A 51 11.78 0.79 -6.00
CA HIS A 51 10.58 0.55 -6.82
C HIS A 51 9.35 1.08 -6.08
N PRO A 52 9.20 2.41 -5.97
CA PRO A 52 8.11 3.00 -5.23
C PRO A 52 6.78 2.57 -5.85
N MET A 53 5.82 2.23 -4.98
CA MET A 53 4.47 1.90 -5.43
C MET A 53 3.86 3.09 -6.17
N PRO A 54 3.22 2.89 -7.34
CA PRO A 54 2.52 3.95 -8.04
C PRO A 54 1.20 4.33 -7.34
N ILE A 55 0.77 3.54 -6.36
CA ILE A 55 -0.49 3.68 -5.63
C ILE A 55 -0.31 3.38 -4.14
N GLU A 56 -1.22 3.88 -3.31
CA GLU A 56 -1.30 3.53 -1.90
C GLU A 56 -2.71 2.99 -1.60
N LEU A 57 -2.76 1.83 -0.93
CA LEU A 57 -4.02 1.19 -0.52
C LEU A 57 -4.47 1.76 0.83
N VAL A 58 -5.58 2.47 0.84
CA VAL A 58 -6.15 2.99 2.09
C VAL A 58 -7.28 2.09 2.56
N ASN A 59 -7.04 1.39 3.67
CA ASN A 59 -8.04 0.56 4.34
C ASN A 59 -8.90 1.43 5.26
N TYR A 60 -10.18 1.57 4.95
CA TYR A 60 -11.17 2.14 5.86
C TYR A 60 -12.12 1.03 6.31
N CYS A 61 -11.97 0.57 7.55
CA CYS A 61 -12.89 -0.39 8.15
C CYS A 61 -14.22 0.31 8.46
N SER A 62 -15.25 0.20 7.63
CA SER A 62 -16.62 0.24 8.16
C SER A 62 -16.89 -1.13 8.77
N ALA A 63 -17.44 -1.17 9.99
CA ALA A 63 -17.66 -2.42 10.73
C ALA A 63 -18.49 -3.45 9.94
N ASP A 64 -19.27 -2.99 8.96
CA ASP A 64 -20.18 -3.82 8.17
C ASP A 64 -19.77 -3.99 6.69
N TYR A 65 -18.87 -3.15 6.16
CA TYR A 65 -18.44 -3.22 4.75
C TYR A 65 -17.00 -2.75 4.58
N ALA A 66 -16.10 -3.63 4.12
CA ALA A 66 -14.75 -3.21 3.77
C ALA A 66 -14.80 -2.24 2.59
N MET A 67 -14.28 -1.01 2.80
CA MET A 67 -14.08 -0.04 1.74
C MET A 67 -12.58 0.07 1.46
N TYR A 68 -12.22 -0.14 0.19
CA TYR A 68 -10.86 0.03 -0.30
C TYR A 68 -10.83 1.25 -1.22
N ILE A 69 -9.88 2.15 -0.97
CA ILE A 69 -9.59 3.29 -1.85
C ILE A 69 -8.19 3.07 -2.40
N ILE A 70 -8.08 3.10 -3.74
CA ILE A 70 -6.79 3.20 -4.43
C ILE A 70 -6.54 4.69 -4.66
N ALA A 71 -5.46 5.22 -4.10
CA ALA A 71 -5.12 6.64 -4.23
C ALA A 71 -3.69 6.84 -4.72
N ILE A 72 -3.43 8.05 -5.20
CA ILE A 72 -2.10 8.49 -5.58
C ILE A 72 -1.25 8.61 -4.31
N PRO A 73 -0.01 8.08 -4.27
CA PRO A 73 0.83 8.17 -3.09
C PRO A 73 1.04 9.62 -2.70
N ARG A 74 1.00 9.94 -1.41
CA ARG A 74 1.07 11.30 -0.80
C ARG A 74 -0.22 12.12 -0.78
N THR A 75 -1.23 11.78 -1.59
CA THR A 75 -2.50 12.51 -1.59
C THR A 75 -3.42 12.06 -0.45
N ILE A 76 -2.94 11.17 0.41
CA ILE A 76 -3.71 10.60 1.51
C ILE A 76 -3.42 11.39 2.77
N MET A 77 -4.48 11.85 3.42
CA MET A 77 -4.40 12.48 4.71
C MET A 77 -5.40 11.84 5.65
N SER A 78 -4.90 11.42 6.82
CA SER A 78 -5.73 10.93 7.91
C SER A 78 -5.85 11.99 8.99
N CYS A 79 -7.08 12.21 9.46
CA CYS A 79 -7.36 13.09 10.58
C CYS A 79 -7.74 12.25 11.81
N SER A 80 -7.21 12.62 12.97
CA SER A 80 -7.53 12.01 14.26
C SER A 80 -7.71 13.09 15.32
N ARG A 81 -8.13 12.74 16.55
CA ARG A 81 -8.40 13.74 17.61
C ARG A 81 -7.14 14.58 17.89
N GLY A 82 -7.15 15.83 17.41
CA GLY A 82 -6.05 16.79 17.58
C GLY A 82 -5.00 16.79 16.46
N TYR A 83 -5.17 16.03 15.38
CA TYR A 83 -4.26 15.99 14.22
C TYR A 83 -5.05 15.97 12.89
N PRO A 84 -4.58 16.64 11.82
CA PRO A 84 -3.39 17.49 11.80
C PRO A 84 -3.64 18.84 12.49
N PHE A 85 -2.60 19.41 13.11
CA PHE A 85 -2.69 20.72 13.74
C PHE A 85 -2.79 21.87 12.71
N LYS A 86 -2.25 21.64 11.51
CA LYS A 86 -2.29 22.53 10.36
C LYS A 86 -2.49 21.71 9.10
N PHE A 87 -3.27 22.25 8.16
CA PHE A 87 -3.53 21.65 6.87
C PHE A 87 -2.96 22.56 5.78
N ASN A 88 -2.18 21.99 4.87
CA ASN A 88 -1.68 22.68 3.69
C ASN A 88 -2.31 22.04 2.44
N PRO A 89 -3.26 22.70 1.77
CA PRO A 89 -3.93 22.16 0.58
C PRO A 89 -2.96 21.82 -0.56
N ASN A 90 -1.80 22.48 -0.63
CA ASN A 90 -0.81 22.24 -1.68
C ASN A 90 -0.18 20.85 -1.57
N GLU A 91 -0.25 20.18 -0.41
CA GLU A 91 0.20 18.79 -0.24
C GLU A 91 -0.73 17.79 -0.92
N LEU A 92 -1.92 18.23 -1.32
CA LEU A 92 -2.90 17.45 -2.06
C LEU A 92 -2.89 17.75 -3.57
N GLU A 93 -2.00 18.61 -4.06
CA GLU A 93 -1.93 18.87 -5.49
C GLU A 93 -1.50 17.60 -6.25
N VAL A 94 -2.22 17.34 -7.34
CA VAL A 94 -1.99 16.16 -8.19
C VAL A 94 -1.65 16.62 -9.59
N THR A 95 -0.60 16.04 -10.17
CA THR A 95 -0.18 16.29 -11.54
C THR A 95 -0.92 15.38 -12.52
N GLU A 96 -1.01 15.80 -13.80
CA GLU A 96 -1.58 14.96 -14.86
C GLU A 96 -0.83 13.64 -15.03
N ILE A 97 0.48 13.61 -14.74
CA ILE A 97 1.31 12.41 -14.79
C ILE A 97 0.87 11.40 -13.73
N GLU A 98 0.65 11.85 -12.49
CA GLU A 98 0.21 10.99 -11.39
C GLU A 98 -1.20 10.43 -11.63
N ILE A 99 -2.12 11.25 -12.16
CA ILE A 99 -3.46 10.79 -12.57
C ILE A 99 -3.34 9.69 -13.62
N LYS A 100 -2.49 9.90 -14.63
CA LYS A 100 -2.27 8.92 -15.68
C LYS A 100 -1.70 7.62 -15.13
N GLN A 101 -0.71 7.68 -14.24
CA GLN A 101 -0.12 6.50 -13.60
C GLN A 101 -1.13 5.70 -12.79
N LEU A 102 -2.02 6.36 -12.04
CA LEU A 102 -3.11 5.68 -11.33
C LEU A 102 -4.06 4.97 -12.30
N LEU A 103 -4.48 5.64 -13.39
CA LEU A 103 -5.39 5.06 -14.38
C LEU A 103 -4.76 3.89 -15.13
N GLU A 104 -3.49 4.00 -15.53
CA GLU A 104 -2.73 2.92 -16.16
C GLU A 104 -2.61 1.72 -15.22
N PHE A 105 -2.29 1.95 -13.94
CA PHE A 105 -2.26 0.90 -12.92
C PHE A 105 -3.61 0.18 -12.79
N CYS A 106 -4.71 0.93 -12.68
CA CYS A 106 -6.05 0.34 -12.58
C CYS A 106 -6.43 -0.46 -13.84
N HIS A 107 -6.11 0.05 -15.02
CA HIS A 107 -6.36 -0.67 -16.26
C HIS A 107 -5.58 -2.00 -16.31
N GLU A 108 -4.27 -1.94 -16.01
CA GLU A 108 -3.37 -3.09 -16.08
C GLU A 108 -3.71 -4.16 -15.05
N TYR A 109 -3.92 -3.78 -13.79
CA TYR A 109 -4.03 -4.73 -12.68
C TYR A 109 -5.45 -4.97 -12.18
N CYS A 110 -6.38 -4.03 -12.37
CA CYS A 110 -7.80 -4.23 -12.02
C CYS A 110 -8.65 -4.69 -13.22
N GLY A 111 -8.11 -4.60 -14.44
CA GLY A 111 -8.79 -5.07 -15.67
C GLY A 111 -10.00 -4.24 -16.06
N CYS A 112 -10.07 -2.97 -15.63
CA CYS A 112 -11.18 -2.07 -15.94
C CYS A 112 -10.70 -0.64 -16.22
N ASP A 113 -11.40 0.02 -17.14
CA ASP A 113 -11.25 1.46 -17.36
C ASP A 113 -11.96 2.21 -16.24
N MET A 114 -11.17 2.84 -15.38
CA MET A 114 -11.69 3.65 -14.28
C MET A 114 -12.04 5.06 -14.78
N PRO A 115 -13.07 5.71 -14.20
CA PRO A 115 -13.33 7.12 -14.44
C PRO A 115 -12.16 7.99 -13.93
N GLN A 116 -12.18 9.28 -14.26
CA GLN A 116 -11.24 10.25 -13.68
C GLN A 116 -11.28 10.18 -12.15
N PRO A 117 -10.12 10.16 -11.47
CA PRO A 117 -10.07 10.07 -10.02
C PRO A 117 -10.66 11.34 -9.38
N GLU A 118 -11.39 11.14 -8.29
CA GLU A 118 -12.02 12.19 -7.50
C GLU A 118 -11.50 12.18 -6.05
N TRP A 119 -11.72 13.28 -5.34
CA TRP A 119 -11.43 13.34 -3.90
C TRP A 119 -12.49 12.59 -3.10
N TYR A 120 -12.04 11.63 -2.31
CA TYR A 120 -12.90 10.90 -1.37
C TYR A 120 -12.60 11.33 0.06
N LEU A 121 -13.65 11.72 0.79
CA LEU A 121 -13.61 11.91 2.23
C LEU A 121 -14.37 10.76 2.89
N SER A 122 -13.64 9.88 3.57
CA SER A 122 -14.21 8.83 4.40
C SER A 122 -14.05 9.20 5.87
N SER A 123 -15.02 8.79 6.69
CA SER A 123 -14.96 8.96 8.14
C SER A 123 -15.35 7.67 8.81
N TYR A 124 -14.46 7.17 9.67
CA TYR A 124 -14.76 6.03 10.52
C TYR A 124 -15.48 6.53 11.78
N TRP A 125 -16.77 6.23 11.86
CA TRP A 125 -17.57 6.39 13.07
C TRP A 125 -17.76 5.00 13.69
N GLY A 126 -16.69 4.47 14.28
CA GLY A 126 -16.76 3.29 15.15
C GLY A 126 -17.39 3.61 16.49
#